data_AF-A0A2V9T0S0-F1
#
_entry.id   AF-A0A2V9T0S0-F1
#
_cell.length_a   1.000
_cell.length_b   1.000
_cell.length_c   1.000
_cell.angle_alpha   90.00
_cell.angle_beta   90.00
_cell.angle_gamma   90.00
#
_symmetry.space_group_name_H-M   'P 1'
#
loop_
_entity.id
_entity.type
_entity.pdbx_description
1 polymer ?
#
loop_
_entity_poly.entity_id
_entity_poly.type
_entity_poly.pdbx_seq_one_letter_code
_entity_poly.pdbx_strand_id
1 'polypeptide(L)'
;MKDLLSLAVFVFLSCLSYAQRDTVIVRPEPINDVLINPNMGITTFNRFNGQATNPPLEWSEVGPVTKLPQAATKPDFPDTTIAYLRWYWNALEPEQGKIRWDIIDLALEEARAHGQTL
;
A
#
# COMPACT_ATOMS: atom_id res chain seq x y z
N MET A 1 -19.01 45.19 -34.64
CA MET A 1 -17.88 44.44 -35.26
C MET A 1 -17.11 43.60 -34.25
N LYS A 2 -16.72 44.15 -33.09
CA LYS A 2 -16.05 43.37 -32.03
C LYS A 2 -16.89 42.19 -31.54
N ASP A 3 -18.20 42.36 -31.36
CA ASP A 3 -19.08 41.28 -30.88
C ASP A 3 -19.21 40.13 -31.89
N LEU A 4 -19.19 40.45 -33.19
CA LEU A 4 -19.22 39.47 -34.28
C LEU A 4 -17.90 38.66 -34.34
N LEU A 5 -16.77 39.35 -34.11
CA LEU A 5 -15.45 38.74 -34.06
C LEU A 5 -15.33 37.81 -32.83
N SER A 6 -15.79 38.28 -31.67
CA SER A 6 -15.82 37.49 -30.43
C SER A 6 -16.67 36.22 -30.58
N LEU A 7 -17.83 36.34 -31.24
CA LEU A 7 -18.69 35.18 -31.53
C LEU A 7 -18.02 34.19 -32.47
N ALA A 8 -17.37 34.67 -33.53
CA ALA A 8 -16.64 33.80 -34.47
C ALA A 8 -15.47 33.07 -33.80
N VAL A 9 -14.74 33.75 -32.91
CA VAL A 9 -13.66 33.15 -32.10
C VAL A 9 -14.22 32.07 -31.16
N PHE A 10 -15.36 32.33 -30.52
CA PHE A 10 -16.00 31.36 -29.64
C PHE A 10 -16.45 30.10 -30.39
N VAL A 11 -17.06 30.28 -31.56
CA VAL A 11 -17.48 29.16 -32.43
C VAL A 11 -16.27 28.34 -32.88
N PHE A 12 -15.20 29.01 -33.31
CA PHE A 12 -13.98 28.32 -33.75
C PHE A 12 -13.31 27.52 -32.61
N LEU A 13 -13.23 28.08 -31.40
CA LEU A 13 -12.72 27.38 -30.21
C LEU A 13 -13.61 26.18 -29.83
N SER A 14 -14.93 26.29 -29.98
CA SER A 14 -15.83 25.18 -29.71
C SER A 14 -15.66 24.00 -30.68
N CYS A 15 -15.29 24.26 -31.94
CA CYS A 15 -14.98 23.20 -32.91
C CYS A 15 -13.67 22.44 -32.60
N LEU A 16 -12.74 23.09 -31.90
CA LEU A 16 -11.48 22.48 -31.44
C LEU A 16 -11.63 21.76 -30.09
N SER A 17 -12.80 21.85 -29.45
CA SER A 17 -13.06 21.20 -28.17
C SER A 17 -13.30 19.70 -28.40
N TYR A 18 -12.32 18.88 -28.04
CA TYR A 18 -12.45 17.43 -28.05
C TYR A 18 -13.17 16.97 -26.77
N ALA A 19 -14.42 16.52 -26.91
CA ALA A 19 -15.05 15.68 -25.89
C ALA A 19 -14.43 14.27 -25.93
N GLN A 20 -14.49 13.53 -24.81
CA GLN A 20 -14.06 12.13 -24.75
C GLN A 20 -14.90 11.28 -25.72
N ARG A 21 -14.31 10.80 -26.83
CA ARG A 21 -15.03 10.04 -27.88
C ARG A 21 -14.85 8.52 -27.76
N ASP A 22 -13.70 8.07 -27.25
CA ASP A 22 -13.34 6.65 -27.28
C ASP A 22 -13.54 6.02 -25.89
N THR A 23 -14.75 5.51 -25.66
CA THR A 23 -15.04 4.73 -24.44
C THR A 23 -14.59 3.29 -24.66
N VAL A 24 -13.59 2.85 -23.89
CA VAL A 24 -13.19 1.44 -23.82
C VAL A 24 -13.89 0.79 -22.64
N ILE A 25 -14.72 -0.22 -22.90
CA ILE A 25 -15.35 -1.03 -21.86
C ILE A 25 -14.48 -2.26 -21.60
N VAL A 26 -13.96 -2.38 -20.38
CA VAL A 26 -13.21 -3.55 -19.92
C VAL A 26 -14.08 -4.36 -18.97
N ARG A 27 -14.23 -5.67 -19.22
CA ARG A 27 -14.94 -6.62 -18.35
C ARG A 27 -14.00 -7.79 -18.04
N PRO A 28 -13.21 -7.71 -16.96
CA PRO A 28 -12.32 -8.80 -16.56
C PRO A 28 -13.11 -10.09 -16.32
N GLU A 29 -12.52 -11.23 -16.64
CA GLU A 29 -13.09 -12.52 -16.27
C GLU A 29 -12.93 -12.75 -14.75
N PRO A 30 -13.95 -13.33 -14.07
CA PRO A 30 -13.81 -13.70 -12.67
C PRO A 30 -12.70 -14.72 -12.46
N ILE A 31 -11.94 -14.57 -11.38
CA ILE A 31 -10.93 -15.53 -10.95
C ILE A 31 -11.37 -16.21 -9.65
N ASN A 32 -10.91 -17.44 -9.44
CA ASN A 32 -11.06 -18.17 -8.16
C ASN A 32 -9.76 -18.14 -7.33
N ASP A 33 -8.84 -17.22 -7.66
CA ASP A 33 -7.56 -17.03 -7.00
C ASP A 33 -7.54 -15.71 -6.21
N VAL A 34 -6.51 -15.52 -5.37
CA VAL A 34 -6.33 -14.29 -4.62
C VAL A 34 -5.78 -13.18 -5.53
N LEU A 35 -6.55 -12.11 -5.68
CA LEU A 35 -6.09 -10.88 -6.32
C LEU A 35 -5.26 -10.05 -5.32
N ILE A 36 -3.95 -10.00 -5.53
CA ILE A 36 -3.07 -9.09 -4.80
C ILE A 36 -3.32 -7.67 -5.31
N ASN A 37 -4.15 -6.92 -4.59
CA ASN A 37 -4.60 -5.61 -5.01
C ASN A 37 -3.76 -4.50 -4.37
N PRO A 38 -3.03 -3.69 -5.16
CA PRO A 38 -2.26 -2.59 -4.63
C PRO A 38 -3.14 -1.64 -3.81
N ASN A 39 -2.70 -1.36 -2.57
CA ASN A 39 -3.33 -0.41 -1.66
C ASN A 39 -4.76 -0.77 -1.18
N MET A 40 -5.25 -1.99 -1.42
CA MET A 40 -6.59 -2.43 -1.01
C MET A 40 -6.62 -3.88 -0.54
N GLY A 41 -7.64 -4.25 0.22
CA GLY A 41 -7.87 -5.62 0.67
C GLY A 41 -7.36 -5.85 2.10
N ILE A 42 -6.60 -6.93 2.28
CA ILE A 42 -6.08 -7.37 3.58
C ILE A 42 -4.59 -7.03 3.72
N THR A 43 -4.11 -7.05 4.96
CA THR A 43 -2.74 -6.67 5.32
C THR A 43 -2.14 -7.69 6.28
N THR A 44 -0.81 -7.85 6.26
CA THR A 44 -0.11 -8.58 7.31
C THR A 44 -0.10 -7.77 8.60
N PHE A 45 -0.08 -8.43 9.76
CA PHE A 45 -0.10 -7.76 11.06
C PHE A 45 1.17 -8.06 11.86
N ASN A 46 1.95 -7.02 12.19
CA ASN A 46 3.21 -7.10 12.94
C ASN A 46 4.24 -8.09 12.35
N ARG A 47 4.08 -8.43 11.06
CA ARG A 47 4.89 -9.36 10.26
C ARG A 47 4.87 -8.91 8.80
N PHE A 48 5.81 -9.41 8.02
CA PHE A 48 5.86 -9.25 6.57
C PHE A 48 5.51 -10.55 5.83
N ASN A 49 5.24 -10.48 4.52
CA ASN A 49 4.91 -11.65 3.71
C ASN A 49 5.96 -12.77 3.87
N GLY A 50 5.49 -14.00 4.17
CA GLY A 50 6.36 -15.17 4.30
C GLY A 50 7.16 -15.27 5.60
N GLN A 51 7.06 -14.31 6.52
CA GLN A 51 7.64 -14.42 7.86
C GLN A 51 6.82 -15.34 8.77
N ALA A 52 7.48 -15.94 9.76
CA ALA A 52 6.82 -16.83 10.71
C ALA A 52 5.77 -16.07 11.54
N THR A 53 4.61 -16.69 11.74
CA THR A 53 3.58 -16.19 12.66
C THR A 53 4.06 -16.29 14.11
N ASN A 54 3.33 -15.67 15.03
CA ASN A 54 3.53 -15.96 16.45
C ASN A 54 3.31 -17.46 16.72
N PRO A 55 3.92 -18.01 17.78
CA PRO A 55 3.59 -19.35 18.25
C PRO A 55 2.08 -19.54 18.43
N PRO A 56 1.56 -20.77 18.26
CA PRO A 56 0.15 -21.04 18.46
C PRO A 56 -0.34 -20.54 19.83
N LEU A 57 -1.50 -19.89 19.85
CA LEU A 57 -2.14 -19.31 21.05
C LEU A 57 -1.41 -18.11 21.66
N GLU A 58 -0.39 -17.57 21.00
CA GLU A 58 0.28 -16.32 21.38
C GLU A 58 -0.04 -15.19 20.40
N TRP A 59 -0.08 -13.96 20.91
CA TRP A 59 -0.12 -12.76 20.09
C TRP A 59 0.76 -11.68 20.68
N SER A 60 1.23 -10.78 19.80
CA SER A 60 1.96 -9.58 20.21
C SER A 60 1.37 -8.38 19.48
N GLU A 61 1.07 -7.35 20.27
CA GLU A 61 0.67 -6.04 19.76
C GLU A 61 1.86 -5.16 19.38
N VAL A 62 3.07 -5.63 19.67
CA VAL A 62 4.33 -4.97 19.38
C VAL A 62 4.91 -5.54 18.08
N GLY A 63 5.14 -4.63 17.13
CA GLY A 63 5.81 -4.90 15.87
C GLY A 63 7.29 -5.24 16.06
N PRO A 64 7.95 -5.68 14.99
CA PRO A 64 9.35 -6.06 15.05
C PRO A 64 10.22 -4.85 15.40
N VAL A 65 11.10 -5.02 16.39
CA VAL A 65 12.19 -4.06 16.70
C VAL A 65 13.55 -4.58 16.23
N THR A 66 13.56 -5.79 15.67
CA THR A 66 14.71 -6.46 15.07
C THR A 66 14.23 -7.24 13.85
N LYS A 67 15.15 -7.60 12.96
CA LYS A 67 14.84 -8.37 11.76
C LYS A 67 14.33 -9.76 12.15
N LEU A 68 13.17 -10.12 11.61
CA LEU A 68 12.57 -11.43 11.86
C LEU A 68 13.04 -12.45 10.82
N PRO A 69 13.14 -13.74 11.19
CA PRO A 69 13.49 -14.79 10.25
C PRO A 69 12.34 -15.07 9.28
N GLN A 70 12.70 -15.55 8.09
CA GLN A 70 11.72 -16.12 7.16
C GLN A 70 11.18 -17.43 7.73
N ALA A 71 9.89 -17.70 7.51
CA ALA A 71 9.34 -19.01 7.84
C ALA A 71 9.96 -20.10 6.95
N ALA A 72 10.20 -21.27 7.52
CA ALA A 72 10.66 -22.44 6.74
C ALA A 72 9.61 -22.88 5.71
N THR A 73 8.34 -22.70 6.04
CA THR A 73 7.19 -22.92 5.16
C THR A 73 6.37 -21.64 5.12
N LYS A 74 5.93 -21.22 3.93
CA LYS A 74 5.05 -20.04 3.80
C LYS A 74 3.83 -20.21 4.71
N PRO A 75 3.51 -19.23 5.57
CA PRO A 75 2.30 -19.26 6.37
C PRO A 75 1.04 -19.37 5.51
N ASP A 76 -0.01 -19.98 6.05
CA ASP A 76 -1.32 -20.04 5.40
C ASP A 76 -2.03 -18.67 5.51
N PHE A 77 -1.49 -17.72 4.76
CA PHE A 77 -1.99 -16.37 4.61
C PHE A 77 -1.62 -15.87 3.20
N PRO A 78 -2.55 -15.23 2.48
CA PRO A 78 -2.25 -14.69 1.15
C PRO A 78 -1.22 -13.57 1.21
N ASP A 79 -0.47 -13.39 0.13
CA ASP A 79 0.43 -12.24 0.04
C ASP A 79 -0.39 -10.96 -0.09
N THR A 80 0.13 -9.88 0.50
CA THR A 80 -0.50 -8.55 0.46
C THR A 80 0.47 -7.51 -0.06
N THR A 81 -0.02 -6.35 -0.49
CA THR A 81 0.86 -5.21 -0.85
C THR A 81 1.12 -4.26 0.31
N ILE A 82 0.43 -4.40 1.44
CA ILE A 82 0.59 -3.54 2.62
C ILE A 82 0.96 -4.41 3.82
N ALA A 83 1.92 -3.95 4.61
CA ALA A 83 2.24 -4.45 5.93
C ALA A 83 1.74 -3.48 7.00
N TYR A 84 0.95 -3.94 7.96
CA TYR A 84 0.52 -3.15 9.11
C TYR A 84 1.39 -3.48 10.31
N LEU A 85 2.14 -2.49 10.81
CA LEU A 85 2.97 -2.62 11.99
C LEU A 85 2.56 -1.61 13.04
N ARG A 86 2.55 -2.04 14.30
CA ARG A 86 2.17 -1.21 15.44
C ARG A 86 3.16 -1.38 16.57
N TRP A 87 3.56 -0.28 17.18
CA TRP A 87 4.39 -0.29 18.38
C TRP A 87 3.76 0.57 19.47
N TYR A 88 4.02 0.22 20.72
CA TYR A 88 3.80 1.14 21.82
C TYR A 88 4.87 2.24 21.78
N TRP A 89 4.52 3.43 22.26
CA TRP A 89 5.43 4.58 22.24
C TRP A 89 6.75 4.30 22.95
N ASN A 90 6.73 3.59 24.09
CA ASN A 90 7.93 3.23 24.85
C ASN A 90 8.89 2.29 24.09
N ALA A 91 8.45 1.60 23.04
CA ALA A 91 9.34 0.84 22.17
C ALA A 91 10.10 1.75 21.21
N LEU A 92 9.46 2.82 20.75
CA LEU A 92 10.05 3.82 19.84
C LEU A 92 10.85 4.89 20.60
N GLU A 93 10.43 5.26 21.81
CA GLU A 93 11.10 6.25 22.66
C GLU A 93 11.18 5.71 24.10
N PRO A 94 12.18 4.85 24.40
CA PRO A 94 12.34 4.28 25.73
C PRO A 94 12.75 5.32 26.79
N GLU A 95 13.43 6.39 26.37
CA GLU A 95 13.76 7.55 27.19
C GLU A 95 13.37 8.82 26.43
N GLN A 96 12.79 9.80 27.11
CA GLN A 96 12.34 11.05 26.49
C GLN A 96 13.49 11.73 25.73
N GLY A 97 13.26 12.03 24.45
CA GLY A 97 14.21 12.60 23.51
C GLY A 97 15.13 11.59 22.82
N LYS A 98 15.09 10.30 23.20
CA LYS A 98 15.92 9.24 22.60
C LYS A 98 15.08 8.30 21.72
N ILE A 99 14.65 8.81 20.57
CA ILE A 99 13.85 8.04 19.61
C ILE A 99 14.71 7.02 18.86
N ARG A 100 14.23 5.78 18.80
CA ARG A 100 14.77 4.63 18.07
C ARG A 100 14.30 4.64 16.61
N TRP A 101 14.83 5.58 15.83
CA TRP A 101 14.54 5.69 14.40
C TRP A 101 14.92 4.45 13.59
N ASP A 102 15.91 3.69 14.07
CA ASP A 102 16.35 2.43 13.48
C ASP A 102 15.23 1.38 13.36
N ILE A 103 14.23 1.42 14.25
CA ILE A 103 13.05 0.54 14.16
C ILE A 103 12.20 0.90 12.93
N ILE A 104 12.03 2.18 12.64
CA ILE A 104 11.23 2.67 11.51
C ILE A 104 11.98 2.43 10.20
N ASP A 105 13.28 2.70 10.18
CA ASP A 105 14.12 2.44 9.01
C ASP A 105 14.13 0.95 8.65
N LEU A 106 14.29 0.08 9.65
CA LEU A 106 14.21 -1.37 9.46
C LEU A 106 12.83 -1.79 8.94
N ALA A 107 11.75 -1.23 9.48
CA ALA A 107 10.40 -1.55 9.03
C ALA A 107 10.19 -1.21 7.55
N LEU A 108 10.64 -0.03 7.11
CA LEU A 108 10.58 0.41 5.72
C LEU A 108 11.45 -0.46 4.79
N GLU A 109 12.63 -0.85 5.26
CA GLU A 109 13.51 -1.75 4.52
C GLU A 109 12.88 -3.14 4.34
N GLU A 110 12.38 -3.74 5.41
CA GLU A 110 11.75 -5.06 5.37
C GLU A 110 10.47 -5.02 4.53
N ALA A 111 9.61 -4.01 4.66
CA ALA A 111 8.42 -3.87 3.82
C ALA A 111 8.79 -3.96 2.34
N ARG A 112 9.80 -3.18 1.91
CA ARG A 112 10.29 -3.20 0.53
C ARG A 112 10.85 -4.57 0.14
N ALA A 113 11.62 -5.22 1.03
CA ALA A 113 12.21 -6.52 0.77
C ALA A 113 11.15 -7.62 0.57
N HIS A 114 9.98 -7.48 1.20
CA HIS A 114 8.85 -8.42 1.12
C HIS A 114 7.78 -8.00 0.11
N GLY A 115 8.06 -7.01 -0.75
CA GLY A 115 7.15 -6.54 -1.79
C GLY A 115 5.93 -5.77 -1.26
N GLN A 116 6.06 -5.19 -0.07
CA GLN A 116 5.00 -4.46 0.65
C GLN A 116 5.34 -2.98 0.82
N THR A 117 4.31 -2.17 1.07
CA THR A 117 4.40 -0.81 1.60
C THR A 117 3.94 -0.78 3.06
N LEU A 118 4.27 0.30 3.77
CA LEU A 118 3.85 0.59 5.14
C LEU A 118 2.80 1.69 5.20
#